data_AF-K0I2V1-F1
#
_entry.id   AF-K0I2V1-F1
#
_cell.length_a   1.000
_cell.length_b   1.000
_cell.length_c   1.000
_cell.angle_alpha   90.00
_cell.angle_beta   90.00
_cell.angle_gamma   90.00
#
_symmetry.space_group_name_H-M   'P 1'
#
loop_
_entity.id
_entity.type
_entity.pdbx_description
1 polymer ?
#
loop_
_entity_poly.entity_id
_entity_poly.type
_entity_poly.pdbx_seq_one_letter_code
_entity_poly.pdbx_strand_id
1 'polypeptide(L)'
;MVETFERMDLNQLTQEQLAPLEELIPPGWPATWRDLATSHFITLLSAPGAGQANDLARLAVALTLGIAQDLGGSQPYIPVGADVMSSARARRVIDLLGQRLSYKQVADATGLTESRVRQIESEWRKQQMLLRQGQLQLED
;
A
#
# COMPACT_ATOMS: atom_id res chain seq x y z
N MET A 1 -7.03 -7.84 -9.55
CA MET A 1 -7.57 -6.62 -8.92
C MET A 1 -7.74 -7.01 -7.47
N VAL A 2 -7.17 -6.30 -6.50
CA VAL A 2 -7.58 -6.56 -5.11
C VAL A 2 -9.01 -6.06 -5.02
N GLU A 3 -9.98 -6.95 -4.83
CA GLU A 3 -11.35 -6.53 -4.54
C GLU A 3 -11.30 -5.77 -3.22
N THR A 4 -11.38 -4.46 -3.29
CA THR A 4 -11.49 -3.59 -2.11
C THR A 4 -12.97 -3.49 -1.77
N PHE A 5 -13.30 -3.82 -0.52
CA PHE A 5 -14.62 -3.59 0.04
C PHE A 5 -14.82 -2.10 0.36
N GLU A 6 -16.09 -1.68 0.52
CA GLU A 6 -16.42 -0.33 0.97
C GLU A 6 -15.89 -0.13 2.39
N ARG A 7 -14.99 0.84 2.56
CA ARG A 7 -14.37 1.16 3.85
C ARG A 7 -15.14 2.30 4.52
N MET A 8 -15.48 2.12 5.79
CA MET A 8 -16.07 3.17 6.61
C MET A 8 -15.19 4.43 6.65
N ASP A 9 -15.82 5.59 6.64
CA ASP A 9 -15.11 6.85 6.83
C ASP A 9 -14.70 7.01 8.31
N LEU A 10 -13.53 7.60 8.55
CA LEU A 10 -13.04 7.86 9.90
C LEU A 10 -14.04 8.69 10.73
N ASN A 11 -14.73 9.64 10.08
CA ASN A 11 -15.69 10.52 10.72
C ASN A 11 -17.03 9.84 11.06
N GLN A 12 -17.22 8.59 10.64
CA GLN A 12 -18.44 7.81 10.90
C GLN A 12 -18.29 6.87 12.10
N LEU A 13 -17.11 6.80 12.72
CA LEU A 13 -16.88 5.93 13.87
C LEU A 13 -17.42 6.55 15.15
N THR A 14 -18.11 5.72 15.90
CA THR A 14 -18.53 6.04 17.27
C THR A 14 -17.37 5.81 18.25
N GLN A 15 -17.42 6.47 19.40
CA GLN A 15 -16.43 6.28 20.45
C GLN A 15 -16.41 4.83 20.95
N GLU A 16 -17.59 4.20 21.03
CA GLU A 16 -17.74 2.82 21.45
C GLU A 16 -17.05 1.84 20.50
N GLN A 17 -17.04 2.13 19.20
CA GLN A 17 -16.34 1.31 18.22
C GLN A 17 -14.81 1.47 18.32
N LEU A 18 -14.31 2.65 18.71
CA LEU A 18 -12.88 2.92 18.86
C LEU A 18 -12.30 2.45 20.19
N ALA A 19 -13.12 2.34 21.24
CA ALA A 19 -12.69 1.98 22.59
C ALA A 19 -11.76 0.74 22.64
N PRO A 20 -12.04 -0.37 21.95
CA PRO A 20 -11.14 -1.54 21.90
C PRO A 20 -9.70 -1.22 21.45
N LEU A 21 -9.55 -0.28 20.52
CA LEU A 21 -8.24 0.15 20.02
C LEU A 21 -7.58 1.11 21.00
N GLU A 22 -8.34 2.07 21.53
CA GLU A 22 -7.82 3.08 22.46
C GLU A 22 -7.28 2.46 23.74
N GLU A 23 -7.92 1.41 24.27
CA GLU A 23 -7.44 0.66 25.43
C GLU A 23 -6.05 0.04 25.22
N LEU A 24 -5.67 -0.24 23.97
CA LEU A 24 -4.38 -0.82 23.62
C LEU A 24 -3.30 0.23 23.33
N ILE A 25 -3.68 1.50 23.17
CA ILE A 25 -2.75 2.58 22.81
C ILE A 25 -2.12 3.15 24.09
N PRO A 26 -0.80 3.03 24.28
CA PRO A 26 -0.15 3.57 25.47
C PRO A 26 -0.19 5.11 25.51
N PRO A 27 -0.23 5.72 26.70
CA PRO A 27 0.01 7.14 26.86
C PRO A 27 1.38 7.52 26.25
N GLY A 28 1.41 8.58 25.45
CA GLY A 28 2.64 9.06 24.80
C GLY A 28 3.00 8.35 23.49
N TRP A 29 2.18 7.43 22.99
CA TRP A 29 2.40 6.86 21.65
C TRP A 29 2.34 7.97 20.58
N PRO A 30 3.34 8.08 19.69
CA PRO A 30 3.37 9.14 18.68
C PRO A 30 2.10 9.18 17.82
N ALA A 31 1.64 10.39 17.49
CA ALA A 31 0.38 10.61 16.77
C ALA A 31 0.31 9.82 15.45
N THR A 32 1.39 9.79 14.67
CA THR A 32 1.45 9.04 13.41
C THR A 32 1.18 7.54 13.58
N TRP A 33 1.68 6.93 14.67
CA TRP A 33 1.44 5.51 14.94
C TRP A 33 0.01 5.26 15.38
N ARG A 34 -0.58 6.18 16.16
CA ARG A 34 -2.00 6.17 16.46
C ARG A 34 -2.84 6.24 15.19
N ASP A 35 -2.54 7.18 14.29
CA ASP A 35 -3.28 7.36 13.04
C ASP A 35 -3.19 6.12 12.14
N LEU A 36 -2.02 5.48 12.07
CA LEU A 36 -1.84 4.24 11.35
C LEU A 36 -2.64 3.09 11.99
N ALA A 37 -2.58 2.90 13.31
CA ALA A 37 -3.34 1.85 13.98
C ALA A 37 -4.85 2.04 13.80
N THR A 38 -5.34 3.27 13.93
CA THR A 38 -6.73 3.63 13.66
C THR A 38 -7.09 3.32 12.20
N SER A 39 -6.26 3.71 11.24
CA SER A 39 -6.52 3.43 9.83
C SER A 39 -6.62 1.93 9.51
N HIS A 40 -5.74 1.10 10.09
CA HIS A 40 -5.80 -0.36 9.95
C HIS A 40 -7.07 -0.93 10.59
N PHE A 41 -7.39 -0.50 11.81
CA PHE A 41 -8.55 -1.00 12.54
C PHE A 41 -9.86 -0.75 11.81
N ILE A 42 -10.04 0.44 11.24
CA ILE A 42 -11.23 0.80 10.45
C ILE A 42 -11.35 -0.08 9.20
N THR A 43 -10.20 -0.29 8.55
CA THR A 43 -10.14 -1.16 7.36
C THR A 43 -10.53 -2.58 7.73
N LEU A 44 -10.06 -3.10 8.87
CA LEU A 44 -10.40 -4.42 9.37
C LEU A 44 -11.89 -4.54 9.77
N LEU A 45 -12.46 -3.54 10.43
CA LEU A 45 -13.88 -3.51 10.76
C LEU A 45 -14.78 -3.46 9.52
N SER A 46 -14.32 -2.83 8.45
CA SER A 46 -15.07 -2.72 7.20
C SER A 46 -14.99 -3.98 6.32
N ALA A 47 -14.11 -4.93 6.67
CA ALA A 47 -13.90 -6.13 5.88
C ALA A 47 -15.12 -7.07 5.94
N PRO A 48 -15.56 -7.67 4.82
CA PRO A 48 -16.60 -8.69 4.84
C PRO A 48 -16.21 -9.86 5.73
N GLY A 49 -17.10 -10.24 6.65
CA GLY A 49 -16.82 -11.29 7.62
C GLY A 49 -15.85 -10.89 8.73
N ALA A 50 -15.69 -9.58 8.99
CA ALA A 50 -14.90 -9.05 10.10
C ALA A 50 -15.23 -9.77 11.41
N GLY A 51 -14.18 -10.12 12.15
CA GLY A 51 -14.27 -10.76 13.45
C GLY A 51 -14.65 -9.80 14.58
N GLN A 52 -14.37 -10.21 15.81
CA GLN A 52 -14.66 -9.40 16.99
C GLN A 52 -13.75 -8.17 17.07
N ALA A 53 -14.31 -7.01 17.45
CA ALA A 53 -13.60 -5.74 17.49
C ALA A 53 -12.31 -5.78 18.33
N ASN A 54 -12.32 -6.47 19.47
CA ASN A 54 -11.14 -6.62 20.33
C ASN A 54 -9.98 -7.34 19.63
N ASP A 55 -10.27 -8.39 18.86
CA ASP A 55 -9.24 -9.14 18.14
C ASP A 55 -8.70 -8.32 16.96
N LEU A 56 -9.58 -7.61 16.27
CA LEU A 56 -9.21 -6.71 15.18
C LEU A 56 -8.37 -5.52 15.68
N ALA A 57 -8.65 -5.00 16.88
CA ALA A 57 -7.86 -3.93 17.50
C ALA A 57 -6.43 -4.40 17.81
N ARG A 58 -6.28 -5.60 18.39
CA ARG A 58 -4.96 -6.22 18.61
C ARG A 58 -4.21 -6.42 17.30
N LEU A 59 -4.90 -6.90 16.26
CA LEU A 59 -4.31 -7.09 14.94
C LEU A 59 -3.87 -5.75 14.32
N ALA A 60 -4.70 -4.70 14.43
CA ALA A 60 -4.36 -3.38 13.93
C ALA A 60 -3.08 -2.83 14.58
N VAL A 61 -2.94 -2.96 15.90
CA VAL A 61 -1.71 -2.56 16.62
C VAL A 61 -0.52 -3.39 16.14
N ALA A 62 -0.67 -4.72 15.98
CA ALA A 62 0.40 -5.58 15.49
C ALA A 62 0.87 -5.20 14.08
N LEU A 63 -0.06 -4.87 13.17
CA LEU A 63 0.26 -4.40 11.82
C LEU A 63 1.03 -3.07 11.85
N THR A 64 0.60 -2.12 12.69
CA THR A 64 1.30 -0.85 12.88
C THR A 64 2.71 -1.02 13.42
N LEU A 65 2.90 -1.92 14.40
CA LEU A 65 4.23 -2.22 14.94
C LEU A 65 5.13 -2.90 13.90
N GLY A 66 4.57 -3.76 13.03
CA GLY A 66 5.30 -4.31 11.89
C GLY A 66 5.83 -3.22 10.95
N ILE A 67 4.99 -2.24 10.61
CA ILE A 67 5.42 -1.07 9.82
C ILE A 67 6.54 -0.30 10.53
N ALA A 68 6.41 -0.07 11.85
CA ALA A 68 7.45 0.61 12.61
C ALA A 68 8.77 -0.16 12.64
N GLN A 69 8.72 -1.50 12.65
CA GLN A 69 9.90 -2.35 12.57
C GLN A 69 10.57 -2.29 11.19
N ASP A 70 9.78 -2.30 10.12
CA ASP A 70 10.30 -2.37 8.76
C ASP A 70 10.75 -1.00 8.23
N LEU A 71 10.01 0.06 8.59
CA LEU A 71 10.17 1.41 8.04
C LEU A 71 10.58 2.45 9.10
N GLY A 72 10.75 2.06 10.37
CA GLY A 72 11.17 2.96 11.44
C GLY A 72 12.50 3.66 11.13
N GLY A 73 12.56 4.98 11.36
CA GLY A 73 13.74 5.79 11.05
C GLY A 73 13.88 6.20 9.58
N SER A 74 13.04 5.67 8.69
CA SER A 74 12.88 6.18 7.33
C SER A 74 11.76 7.23 7.26
N GLN A 75 11.83 8.15 6.29
CA GLN A 75 10.77 9.13 6.02
C GLN A 75 10.15 8.83 4.65
N PRO A 76 9.33 7.77 4.53
CA PRO A 76 8.69 7.45 3.27
C PRO A 76 7.62 8.49 2.95
N TYR A 77 7.66 9.05 1.74
CA TYR A 77 6.52 9.78 1.20
C TYR A 77 5.41 8.78 0.87
N ILE A 78 4.22 8.99 1.44
CA ILE A 78 3.02 8.22 1.10
C ILE A 78 2.36 8.92 -0.09
N PRO A 79 2.49 8.41 -1.33
CA PRO A 79 1.81 9.01 -2.47
C PRO A 79 0.30 8.93 -2.28
N VAL A 80 -0.43 9.93 -2.79
CA VAL A 80 -1.89 9.99 -2.69
C VAL A 80 -2.55 9.92 -4.08
N GLY A 81 -3.76 9.39 -4.13
CA GLY A 81 -4.63 9.49 -5.31
C GLY A 81 -4.06 8.86 -6.59
N ALA A 82 -3.85 9.70 -7.60
CA ALA A 82 -3.45 9.27 -8.94
C ALA A 82 -2.10 8.55 -8.95
N ASP A 83 -1.19 8.83 -8.03
CA ASP A 83 0.15 8.22 -8.00
C ASP A 83 0.13 6.79 -7.42
N VAL A 84 -0.75 6.51 -6.45
CA VAL A 84 -1.00 5.14 -5.96
C VAL A 84 -1.67 4.32 -7.06
N MET A 85 -2.68 4.89 -7.71
CA MET A 85 -3.35 4.24 -8.84
C MET A 85 -2.42 4.09 -10.05
N SER A 86 -1.52 5.05 -10.29
CA SER A 86 -0.48 5.01 -11.32
C SER A 86 0.55 3.93 -11.02
N SER A 87 0.99 3.77 -9.77
CA SER A 87 1.92 2.69 -9.39
C SER A 87 1.27 1.31 -9.48
N ALA A 88 0.01 1.16 -9.07
CA ALA A 88 -0.75 -0.07 -9.26
C ALA A 88 -0.99 -0.40 -10.75
N ARG A 89 -1.37 0.59 -11.56
CA ARG A 89 -1.53 0.45 -13.02
C ARG A 89 -0.20 0.16 -13.71
N ALA A 90 0.88 0.81 -13.30
CA ALA A 90 2.22 0.59 -13.83
C ALA A 90 2.72 -0.82 -13.52
N ARG A 91 2.47 -1.34 -12.31
CA ARG A 91 2.79 -2.72 -11.96
C ARG A 91 2.03 -3.71 -12.84
N ARG A 92 0.73 -3.49 -13.02
CA ARG A 92 -0.11 -4.28 -13.93
C ARG A 92 0.38 -4.22 -15.38
N VAL A 93 0.85 -3.07 -15.86
CA VAL A 93 1.46 -2.93 -17.20
C VAL A 93 2.68 -3.85 -17.34
N ILE A 94 3.59 -3.84 -16.37
CA ILE A 94 4.79 -4.69 -16.39
C ILE A 94 4.42 -6.18 -16.35
N ASP A 95 3.46 -6.56 -15.51
CA ASP A 95 2.99 -7.96 -15.40
C ASP A 95 2.43 -8.45 -16.74
N LEU A 96 1.60 -7.65 -17.41
CA LEU A 96 1.01 -8.00 -18.71
C LEU A 96 2.06 -8.05 -19.83
N LEU A 97 3.06 -7.14 -19.82
CA LEU A 97 4.18 -7.22 -20.75
C LEU A 97 5.04 -8.47 -20.51
N GLY A 98 5.20 -8.89 -19.25
CA GLY A 98 5.86 -10.15 -18.89
C GLY A 98 5.14 -11.39 -19.45
N GLN A 99 3.81 -11.32 -19.64
CA GLN A 99 3.00 -12.34 -20.31
C GLN A 99 3.09 -12.29 -21.84
N ARG A 100 4.00 -11.49 -22.41
CA ARG A 100 4.22 -11.29 -23.85
C ARG A 100 3.03 -10.69 -24.61
N LEU A 101 2.16 -9.96 -23.92
CA LEU A 101 1.10 -9.17 -24.58
C LEU A 101 1.72 -7.99 -25.34
N SER A 102 1.11 -7.62 -26.47
CA SER A 102 1.53 -6.44 -27.23
C SER A 102 1.16 -5.14 -26.50
N TYR A 103 1.88 -4.04 -26.78
CA TYR A 103 1.58 -2.73 -26.18
C TYR A 103 0.12 -2.29 -26.35
N LYS A 104 -0.49 -2.61 -27.51
CA LYS A 104 -1.89 -2.33 -27.77
C LYS A 104 -2.82 -3.11 -26.83
N GLN A 105 -2.60 -4.41 -26.69
CA GLN A 105 -3.40 -5.24 -25.78
C GLN A 105 -3.25 -4.80 -24.32
N VAL A 106 -2.05 -4.38 -23.91
CA VAL A 106 -1.80 -3.86 -22.56
C VAL A 106 -2.49 -2.51 -22.35
N ALA A 107 -2.45 -1.61 -23.34
CA ALA A 107 -3.15 -0.33 -23.33
C ALA A 107 -4.66 -0.53 -23.14
N ASP A 108 -5.26 -1.40 -23.96
CA ASP A 108 -6.69 -1.74 -23.90
C ASP A 108 -7.07 -2.36 -22.53
N ALA A 109 -6.24 -3.26 -22.00
CA ALA A 109 -6.50 -3.94 -20.73
C ALA A 109 -6.30 -3.06 -19.48
N THR A 110 -5.63 -1.92 -19.61
CA THR A 110 -5.30 -1.02 -18.48
C THR A 110 -5.96 0.35 -18.59
N GLY A 111 -6.62 0.65 -19.71
CA GLY A 111 -7.19 1.97 -20.00
C GLY A 111 -6.13 3.06 -20.20
N LEU A 112 -4.91 2.68 -20.58
CA LEU A 112 -3.80 3.61 -20.85
C LEU A 112 -3.59 3.77 -22.35
N THR A 113 -2.87 4.82 -22.76
CA THR A 113 -2.37 4.92 -24.13
C THR A 113 -1.12 4.07 -24.33
N GLU A 114 -0.87 3.58 -25.54
CA GLU A 114 0.36 2.84 -25.86
C GLU A 114 1.63 3.64 -25.51
N SER A 115 1.59 4.97 -25.68
CA SER A 115 2.70 5.86 -25.32
C SER A 115 3.00 5.79 -23.82
N ARG A 116 1.95 5.84 -22.98
CA ARG A 116 2.10 5.74 -21.52
C ARG A 116 2.59 4.36 -21.09
N VAL A 117 2.14 3.30 -21.76
CA VAL A 117 2.63 1.92 -21.54
C VAL A 117 4.14 1.83 -21.81
N ARG A 118 4.62 2.37 -22.95
CA ARG A 118 6.05 2.40 -23.29
C ARG A 118 6.87 3.24 -22.31
N GLN A 119 6.33 4.37 -21.85
CA GLN A 119 6.98 5.19 -20.84
C GLN A 119 7.19 4.41 -19.54
N ILE A 120 6.15 3.75 -19.04
CA ILE A 120 6.20 2.92 -17.83
C ILE A 120 7.25 1.82 -17.97
N GLU A 121 7.27 1.11 -19.10
CA GLU A 121 8.27 0.07 -19.34
C GLU A 121 9.70 0.63 -19.39
N SER A 122 9.91 1.77 -20.05
CA SER A 122 11.21 2.44 -20.11
C SER A 122 11.72 2.85 -18.73
N GLU A 123 10.86 3.47 -17.92
CA GLU A 123 11.17 3.84 -16.53
C GLU A 123 11.50 2.60 -15.69
N TRP A 124 10.70 1.53 -15.81
CA TRP A 124 10.95 0.27 -15.11
C TRP A 124 12.30 -0.37 -15.53
N ARG A 125 12.60 -0.44 -16.83
CA ARG A 125 13.88 -0.98 -17.32
C ARG A 125 15.08 -0.19 -16.80
N LYS A 126 14.98 1.14 -16.75
CA LYS A 126 16.03 2.00 -16.15
C LYS A 126 16.23 1.69 -14.67
N GLN A 127 15.16 1.55 -13.90
CA GLN A 127 15.24 1.17 -12.48
C GLN A 127 15.86 -0.22 -12.30
N GLN A 128 15.51 -1.20 -13.14
CA GLN A 128 16.12 -2.53 -13.10
C GLN A 128 17.62 -2.50 -13.44
N MET A 129 18.04 -1.65 -14.37
CA MET A 129 19.47 -1.46 -14.67
C MET A 129 20.23 -0.83 -13.50
N LEU A 130 19.67 0.21 -12.87
CA LEU A 130 20.27 0.86 -11.70
C LEU A 130 20.42 -0.12 -10.52
N LEU A 131 19.40 -0.93 -10.26
CA LEU A 131 19.44 -1.97 -9.22
C LEU A 131 20.52 -3.02 -9.48
N ARG A 132 20.76 -3.38 -10.76
CA ARG A 132 21.83 -4.30 -11.14
C ARG A 132 23.22 -3.67 -11.07
N GLN A 133 23.34 -2.38 -11.39
CA GLN A 133 24.61 -1.66 -11.30
C GLN A 133 25.06 -1.45 -9.85
N GLY A 134 24.12 -1.26 -8.91
CA GLY A 134 24.42 -1.23 -7.47
C GLY A 134 24.89 -2.57 -6.88
N GLN A 135 24.88 -3.67 -7.65
CA GLN A 135 25.37 -5.00 -7.25
C GLN A 135 26.74 -5.36 -7.86
N LEU A 136 27.32 -4.49 -8.69
CA LEU A 136 28.69 -4.70 -9.17
C LEU A 136 29.66 -4.36 -8.03
N GLN A 137 30.12 -5.40 -7.31
CA GLN A 137 31.35 -5.28 -6.52
C GLN A 137 32.49 -5.01 -7.51
N LEU A 138 33.02 -3.79 -7.50
CA LEU A 138 34.30 -3.50 -8.12
C LEU A 138 35.34 -4.12 -7.18
N GLU A 139 35.84 -5.30 -7.53
CA GLU A 139 37.05 -5.84 -6.94
C GLU A 139 38.23 -4.99 -7.44
N ASP A 140 38.88 -4.27 -6.52
CA ASP A 140 40.22 -3.72 -6.70
C ASP A 140 41.28 -4.82 -6.47
#